data_AF-A0A9D6UFS2-F1
#
_entry.id   AF-A0A9D6UFS2-F1
#
_cell.length_a   1.000
_cell.length_b   1.000
_cell.length_c   1.000
_cell.angle_alpha   90.00
_cell.angle_beta   90.00
_cell.angle_gamma   90.00
#
_symmetry.space_group_name_H-M   'P 1'
#
loop_
_entity.id
_entity.type
_entity.pdbx_description
1 polymer ?
#
loop_
_entity_poly.entity_id
_entity_poly.type
_entity_poly.pdbx_seq_one_letter_code
_entity_poly.pdbx_strand_id
1 'polypeptide(L)' 'TLKDLLRRMGKSVREIMRKRGTPYEELGLENPALSDDEIFAAIEKHPILIERPIVSMGDKAALCRPAETVKDLIARSKT' A
#
# COMPACT_ATOMS: atom_id res chain seq x y z
N THR A 1 3.88 -11.26 -0.49
CA THR A 1 3.48 -10.53 -1.72
C THR A 1 2.76 -9.25 -1.34
N LEU A 2 2.52 -8.31 -2.26
CA LEU A 2 1.78 -7.08 -1.95
C LEU A 2 0.34 -7.36 -1.44
N LYS A 3 -0.36 -8.32 -2.09
CA LYS A 3 -1.66 -8.83 -1.64
C LYS A 3 -1.63 -9.30 -0.18
N ASP A 4 -0.54 -9.94 0.24
CA ASP A 4 -0.38 -10.41 1.61
C ASP A 4 -0.20 -9.26 2.62
N LEU A 5 0.63 -8.27 2.29
CA LEU A 5 0.82 -7.08 3.12
C LEU A 5 -0.50 -6.32 3.30
N LEU A 6 -1.27 -6.17 2.23
CA LEU A 6 -2.60 -5.54 2.26
C LEU A 6 -3.57 -6.26 3.20
N ARG A 7 -3.60 -7.61 3.13
CA ARG A 7 -4.39 -8.43 4.07
C ARG A 7 -3.99 -8.19 5.52
N ARG A 8 -2.69 -8.17 5.84
CA ARG A 8 -2.18 -7.90 7.20
C ARG A 8 -2.47 -6.48 7.69
N MET A 9 -2.52 -5.51 6.78
CA MET A 9 -2.88 -4.12 7.08
C MET A 9 -4.38 -3.90 7.20
N GLY A 10 -5.22 -4.81 6.71
CA GLY A 10 -6.66 -4.61 6.56
C GLY A 10 -6.99 -3.48 5.58
N LYS A 11 -6.19 -3.31 4.53
CA LYS A 11 -6.32 -2.24 3.53
C LYS A 11 -6.57 -2.79 2.14
N SER A 12 -7.33 -2.05 1.35
CA SER A 12 -7.44 -2.25 -0.10
C SER A 12 -6.19 -1.72 -0.83
N VAL A 13 -5.98 -2.17 -2.07
CA VAL A 13 -4.88 -1.68 -2.90
C VAL A 13 -4.98 -0.18 -3.18
N ARG A 14 -6.20 0.34 -3.32
CA ARG A 14 -6.48 1.78 -3.55
C ARG A 14 -6.04 2.67 -2.38
N GLU A 15 -6.13 2.18 -1.15
CA GLU A 15 -5.75 2.93 0.05
C GLU A 15 -4.25 3.14 0.21
N ILE A 16 -3.42 2.34 -0.46
CA ILE A 16 -1.96 2.43 -0.39
C ILE A 16 -1.36 3.11 -1.62
N MET A 17 -2.18 3.66 -2.52
CA MET A 17 -1.69 4.26 -3.76
C MET A 17 -1.12 5.65 -3.51
N ARG A 18 0.08 5.87 -4.05
CA ARG A 18 0.71 7.18 -4.12
C ARG A 18 0.14 7.91 -5.32
N LYS A 19 -0.52 9.05 -5.06
CA LYS A 19 -1.11 9.88 -6.12
C LYS A 19 -0.11 10.89 -6.67
N ARG A 20 0.57 11.63 -5.78
CA ARG A 20 1.45 12.75 -6.16
C ARG A 20 2.81 12.28 -6.69
N GLY A 21 3.22 12.85 -7.82
CA GLY A 21 4.52 12.58 -8.46
C GLY A 21 4.59 11.17 -9.06
N THR A 22 3.44 10.66 -9.53
CA THR A 22 3.29 9.33 -10.10
C THR A 22 2.33 9.42 -11.28
N PRO A 23 2.31 8.43 -12.19
CA PRO A 23 1.37 8.41 -13.32
C PRO A 23 -0.06 8.02 -12.90
N TYR A 24 -0.46 8.20 -11.63
CA TYR A 24 -1.76 7.78 -11.11
C TYR A 24 -2.94 8.38 -11.89
N GLU A 25 -2.89 9.70 -12.13
CA GLU A 25 -3.92 10.44 -12.87
C GLU A 25 -3.83 10.14 -14.38
N GLU A 26 -2.61 10.09 -14.93
CA GLU A 26 -2.36 9.79 -16.35
C GLU A 26 -2.86 8.38 -16.75
N LEU A 27 -2.79 7.42 -15.83
CA LEU A 27 -3.27 6.04 -16.01
C LEU A 27 -4.76 5.88 -15.65
N GLY A 28 -5.44 6.95 -15.23
CA GLY A 28 -6.87 6.92 -14.90
C GLY A 28 -7.23 6.03 -13.69
N LEU A 29 -6.29 5.84 -12.75
CA LEU A 29 -6.44 4.90 -11.63
C LEU A 29 -7.45 5.38 -10.56
N GLU A 30 -7.94 6.60 -10.67
CA GLU A 30 -9.06 7.12 -9.90
C GLU A 30 -10.42 6.51 -10.28
N ASN A 31 -10.52 5.88 -11.44
CA ASN A 31 -11.78 5.31 -11.92
C ASN A 31 -12.27 4.23 -10.93
N PRO A 32 -13.45 4.41 -10.29
CA PRO A 32 -14.00 3.46 -9.33
C PRO A 32 -14.43 2.13 -9.98
N ALA A 33 -14.59 2.09 -11.31
CA ALA A 33 -14.95 0.88 -12.03
C ALA A 33 -13.78 -0.10 -12.21
N LEU A 34 -12.53 0.34 -12.00
CA LEU A 34 -11.37 -0.56 -12.10
C LEU A 34 -11.39 -1.62 -11.00
N SER A 35 -11.08 -2.85 -11.39
CA SER A 35 -10.89 -3.96 -10.45
C SER A 35 -9.56 -3.86 -9.71
N ASP A 36 -9.46 -4.53 -8.57
CA ASP A 36 -8.20 -4.62 -7.83
C ASP A 36 -7.07 -5.25 -8.68
N ASP A 37 -7.38 -6.24 -9.51
CA ASP A 37 -6.38 -6.89 -10.38
C ASP A 37 -5.86 -5.95 -11.48
N GLU A 38 -6.69 -5.07 -12.04
CA GLU A 38 -6.22 -4.03 -12.97
C GLU A 38 -5.26 -3.05 -12.28
N ILE A 39 -5.55 -2.69 -11.02
CA ILE A 39 -4.67 -1.83 -10.23
C ILE A 39 -3.36 -2.54 -9.90
N PHE A 40 -3.41 -3.82 -9.55
CA PHE A 40 -2.19 -4.61 -9.34
C PHE A 40 -1.34 -4.68 -10.61
N ALA A 41 -1.95 -4.89 -11.78
CA ALA A 41 -1.23 -4.89 -13.05
C ALA A 41 -0.58 -3.52 -13.34
N ALA A 42 -1.25 -2.41 -13.00
CA ALA A 42 -0.66 -1.07 -13.11
C ALA A 42 0.51 -0.89 -12.14
N ILE A 43 0.40 -1.37 -10.90
CA ILE A 43 1.45 -1.33 -9.89
C ILE A 43 2.67 -2.18 -10.30
N GLU A 44 2.46 -3.35 -10.90
CA GLU A 44 3.55 -4.19 -11.41
C GLU A 44 4.36 -3.48 -12.50
N LYS A 45 3.68 -2.72 -13.37
CA LYS A 45 4.32 -1.89 -14.40
C LYS A 45 4.95 -0.62 -13.82
N HIS A 46 4.34 -0.05 -12.79
CA HIS A 46 4.74 1.22 -12.18
C HIS A 46 4.81 1.11 -10.64
N PRO A 47 5.86 0.49 -10.06
CA PRO A 47 5.98 0.32 -8.61
C PRO A 47 5.97 1.62 -7.80
N ILE A 48 6.23 2.75 -8.45
CA ILE A 48 6.13 4.10 -7.88
C ILE A 48 4.71 4.46 -7.41
N LEU A 49 3.69 3.77 -7.92
CA LEU A 49 2.29 3.95 -7.54
C LEU A 49 1.96 3.51 -6.11
N ILE A 50 2.89 2.88 -5.37
CA ILE A 50 2.67 2.49 -3.98
C ILE A 50 3.30 3.52 -3.02
N GLU A 51 2.55 3.92 -2.00
CA GLU A 51 3.07 4.70 -0.88
C GLU A 51 4.11 3.91 -0.08
N ARG A 52 5.22 4.57 0.28
CA ARG A 52 6.32 3.96 1.03
C ARG A 52 6.72 4.87 2.19
N PRO A 53 7.27 4.32 3.30
CA PRO A 53 7.62 2.91 3.53
C PRO A 53 6.43 2.04 3.99
N ILE A 54 6.35 0.80 3.49
CA ILE A 54 5.53 -0.27 4.09
C ILE A 54 6.46 -1.14 4.93
N VAL A 55 6.14 -1.29 6.20
CA VAL A 55 6.92 -2.10 7.15
C VAL A 55 6.11 -3.34 7.52
N SER A 56 6.75 -4.50 7.54
CA SER A 56 6.17 -5.77 7.98
C SER A 56 6.98 -6.38 9.11
N MET A 57 6.32 -6.87 10.15
CA MET A 57 6.92 -7.54 11.31
C MET A 57 6.02 -8.72 11.73
N GLY A 58 6.52 -9.95 11.57
CA GLY A 58 5.70 -11.15 11.80
C GLY A 58 4.42 -11.09 10.98
N ASP A 59 3.27 -11.36 11.60
CA ASP A 59 1.95 -11.31 10.96
C ASP A 59 1.36 -9.91 10.81
N LYS A 60 2.13 -8.85 11.13
CA LYS A 60 1.67 -7.45 11.07
C LYS A 60 2.35 -6.70 9.93
N ALA A 61 1.63 -5.77 9.33
CA ALA A 61 2.18 -4.81 8.38
C ALA A 61 1.51 -3.44 8.57
N ALA A 62 2.20 -2.37 8.19
CA ALA A 62 1.68 -1.01 8.22
C ALA A 62 2.30 -0.14 7.13
N LEU A 63 1.52 0.80 6.59
CA LEU A 63 2.02 1.91 5.81
C LEU A 63 2.53 2.98 6.77
N CYS A 64 3.85 3.12 6.88
CA CYS A 64 4.48 3.94 7.89
C CYS A 64 4.74 5.37 7.39
N ARG A 65 3.67 6.13 7.16
CA ARG A 65 3.75 7.55 6.79
C ARG A 65 2.90 8.41 7.74
N PRO A 66 3.52 9.19 8.65
CA PRO A 66 4.96 9.41 8.83
C PRO A 66 5.71 8.17 9.34
N ALA A 67 7.02 8.11 9.13
CA ALA A 67 7.88 6.95 9.47
C ALA A 67 7.78 6.53 10.95
N GLU A 68 7.45 7.47 11.83
CA GLU A 68 7.30 7.25 13.26
C GLU A 68 6.17 6.29 13.65
N THR A 69 5.17 6.11 12.77
CA THR A 69 4.09 5.12 12.95
C THR A 69 4.61 3.68 13.02
N VAL A 70 5.87 3.43 12.65
CA VAL A 70 6.55 2.15 12.91
C VAL A 70 6.59 1.81 14.40
N LYS A 71 6.62 2.81 15.29
CA LYS A 71 6.62 2.61 16.75
C LYS A 71 5.34 1.90 17.20
N ASP A 72 4.19 2.27 16.62
CA ASP A 72 2.89 1.61 16.84
C ASP A 72 2.92 0.15 16.41
N LEU A 73 3.53 -0.13 15.25
CA LEU A 73 3.69 -1.49 14.73
C LEU A 73 4.55 -2.35 15.69
N ILE A 74 5.65 -1.80 16.19
CA ILE A 74 6.55 -2.47 17.14
C ILE A 74 5.87 -2.70 18.49
N ALA A 75 5.17 -1.69 19.02
CA ALA A 75 4.50 -1.78 20.32
C ALA A 75 3.42 -2.87 20.32
N ARG A 76 2.65 -2.97 19.22
CA ARG A 76 1.62 -4.00 19.05
C ARG A 76 2.20 -5.40 18.89
N SER A 77 3.46 -5.56 18.47
CA SER A 77 4.09 -6.86 18.20
C SER A 77 4.52 -7.62 19.48
N LYS A 78 4.54 -6.96 20.65
CA LYS A 78 5.02 -7.53 21.93
C LYS A 78 3.96 -8.36 22.69
N THR A 79 3.22 -9.24 22.02
CA THR A 79 2.31 -10.20 22.68
C THR A 79 2.63 -11.59 22.19
#